data_AF-A0A925DEH5-F1
#
_entry.id   AF-A0A925DEH5-F1
#
_cell.length_a   1.000
_cell.length_b   1.000
_cell.length_c   1.000
_cell.angle_alpha   90.00
_cell.angle_beta   90.00
_cell.angle_gamma   90.00
#
_symmetry.space_group_name_H-M   'P 1'
#
loop_
_entity.id
_entity.type
_entity.pdbx_description
1 polymer ?
#
loop_
_entity_poly.entity_id
_entity_poly.type
_entity_poly.pdbx_seq_one_letter_code
_entity_poly.pdbx_strand_id
1 'polypeptide(L)'
;MAELAKNKIELHDEFFILGITSNGKQFRPSDWAERLCGVMSCFNPDGGGGRNAHLQFSPYVRPTVMNGVRSVVVNTKLKKLEPMAFNFVVEFAKDNDLQVIEACALPEREPPKA
;
A
#
# COMPACT_ATOMS: atom_id res chain seq x y z
N MET A 1 31.81 -18.58 11.68
CA MET A 1 30.85 -18.88 10.60
C MET A 1 29.52 -18.20 10.97
N ALA A 2 29.36 -16.92 10.64
CA ALA A 2 28.18 -16.15 11.00
C ALA A 2 27.19 -16.18 9.83
N GLU A 3 26.13 -16.98 9.96
CA GLU A 3 24.98 -16.94 9.06
C GLU A 3 24.00 -15.87 9.58
N LEU A 4 24.24 -14.61 9.24
CA LEU A 4 23.31 -13.51 9.51
C LEU A 4 23.29 -12.52 8.35
N ALA A 5 22.73 -12.94 7.22
CA ALA A 5 22.44 -12.04 6.11
C ALA A 5 21.30 -12.61 5.25
N LYS A 6 20.12 -12.73 5.85
CA LYS A 6 18.86 -12.86 5.09
C LYS A 6 17.81 -11.85 5.58
N ASN A 7 18.24 -10.65 5.99
CA ASN A 7 17.38 -9.48 5.79
C ASN A 7 17.51 -9.10 4.32
N LYS A 8 16.87 -9.90 3.47
CA LYS A 8 16.51 -9.46 2.14
C LYS A 8 15.61 -8.26 2.39
N ILE A 9 16.15 -7.06 2.22
CA ILE A 9 15.33 -5.89 1.90
C ILE A 9 14.68 -6.32 0.60
N GLU A 10 13.54 -7.02 0.69
CA GLU A 10 12.64 -7.12 -0.42
C GLU A 10 12.26 -5.68 -0.65
N LEU A 11 12.94 -5.07 -1.63
CA LEU A 11 12.45 -3.95 -2.40
C LEU A 11 11.10 -4.41 -2.93
N HIS A 12 10.10 -4.29 -2.07
CA HIS A 12 8.73 -4.40 -2.44
C HIS A 12 8.53 -3.14 -3.26
N ASP A 13 8.52 -3.32 -4.58
CA ASP A 13 8.08 -2.30 -5.53
C ASP A 13 6.67 -1.88 -5.09
N GLU A 14 6.61 -0.90 -4.20
CA GLU A 14 5.42 -0.35 -3.58
C GLU A 14 5.28 1.10 -4.02
N PHE A 15 4.04 1.56 -4.10
CA PHE A 15 3.76 2.97 -4.28
C PHE A 15 2.67 3.37 -3.31
N PHE A 16 2.57 4.66 -3.07
CA PHE A 16 1.55 5.25 -2.23
C PHE A 16 0.63 6.13 -3.05
N ILE A 17 -0.66 6.00 -2.80
CA ILE A 17 -1.68 6.95 -3.22
C ILE A 17 -1.93 7.87 -2.04
N LEU A 18 -1.54 9.13 -2.19
CA LEU A 18 -1.74 10.16 -1.18
C LEU A 18 -3.19 10.61 -1.18
N GLY A 19 -3.75 10.84 0.01
CA GLY A 19 -5.03 11.57 0.15
C GLY A 19 -4.88 13.07 -0.11
N ILE A 20 -4.04 13.45 -1.08
CA ILE A 20 -3.78 14.82 -1.52
C ILE A 20 -3.95 14.85 -3.04
N THR A 21 -4.74 15.81 -3.51
CA THR A 21 -4.95 16.02 -4.95
C THR A 21 -3.76 16.75 -5.59
N SER A 22 -3.67 16.78 -6.92
CA SER A 22 -2.58 17.50 -7.61
C SER A 22 -2.49 18.98 -7.23
N ASN A 23 -3.63 19.60 -6.89
CA ASN A 23 -3.71 20.99 -6.41
C ASN A 23 -3.41 21.18 -4.91
N GLY A 24 -2.96 20.13 -4.19
CA GLY A 24 -2.55 20.20 -2.79
C GLY A 24 -3.68 20.14 -1.75
N LYS A 25 -4.93 19.88 -2.17
CA LYS A 25 -6.06 19.75 -1.23
C LYS A 25 -6.17 18.34 -0.67
N GLN A 26 -6.64 18.23 0.57
CA GLN A 26 -6.91 16.92 1.17
C GLN A 26 -8.16 16.28 0.58
N PHE A 27 -8.02 15.03 0.14
CA PHE A 27 -9.12 14.23 -0.39
C PHE A 27 -10.10 13.83 0.73
N ARG A 28 -11.38 13.77 0.37
CA ARG A 28 -12.50 13.49 1.27
C ARG A 28 -13.43 12.45 0.64
N PRO A 29 -14.14 11.64 1.45
CA PRO A 29 -14.17 11.65 2.92
C PRO A 29 -12.87 11.15 3.56
N SER A 30 -12.68 11.39 4.87
CA SER A 30 -11.45 11.01 5.56
C SER A 30 -11.24 9.51 5.72
N ASP A 31 -12.29 8.71 5.51
CA ASP A 31 -12.30 7.24 5.59
C ASP A 31 -12.13 6.57 4.21
N TRP A 32 -11.75 7.32 3.17
CA TRP A 32 -11.61 6.81 1.81
C TRP A 32 -10.58 5.68 1.69
N ALA A 33 -9.48 5.78 2.46
CA ALA A 33 -8.39 4.81 2.42
C ALA A 33 -8.88 3.46 2.94
N GLU A 34 -9.61 3.46 4.06
CA GLU A 34 -10.24 2.29 4.65
C GLU A 34 -11.30 1.70 3.72
N ARG A 35 -12.10 2.54 3.05
CA ARG A 35 -13.09 2.09 2.05
C ARG A 35 -12.45 1.41 0.86
N LEU A 36 -11.40 2.01 0.28
CA LEU A 36 -10.66 1.41 -0.84
C LEU A 36 -10.04 0.07 -0.43
N CYS A 37 -9.37 0.03 0.73
CA CYS A 37 -8.75 -1.21 1.22
C CYS A 37 -9.80 -2.29 1.55
N GLY A 38 -10.99 -1.90 2.00
CA GLY A 38 -12.11 -2.81 2.22
C GLY A 38 -12.59 -3.48 0.93
N VAL A 39 -12.72 -2.73 -0.17
CA VAL A 39 -13.03 -3.29 -1.50
C VAL A 39 -11.95 -4.27 -1.95
N MET A 40 -10.69 -4.00 -1.59
CA MET A 40 -9.56 -4.84 -1.96
C MET A 40 -9.33 -6.06 -1.04
N SER A 41 -10.07 -6.20 0.06
CA SER A 41 -9.89 -7.27 1.05
C SER A 41 -9.98 -8.70 0.48
N CYS A 42 -10.79 -8.89 -0.57
CA CYS A 42 -10.99 -10.17 -1.23
C CYS A 42 -9.74 -10.70 -1.98
N PHE A 43 -8.77 -9.84 -2.27
CA PHE A 43 -7.56 -10.21 -3.02
C PHE A 43 -6.47 -10.71 -2.06
N ASN A 44 -6.61 -11.96 -1.64
CA ASN A 44 -5.73 -12.65 -0.70
C ASN A 44 -5.27 -14.02 -1.26
N PRO A 45 -3.96 -14.31 -1.39
CA PRO A 45 -3.46 -15.54 -2.02
C PRO A 45 -3.82 -16.80 -1.24
N ASP A 46 -3.91 -16.69 0.09
CA ASP A 46 -4.16 -17.82 0.98
C ASP A 46 -5.65 -18.20 1.07
N GLY A 47 -6.48 -17.67 0.16
CA GLY A 47 -7.92 -17.93 0.16
C GLY A 47 -8.53 -17.43 1.46
N GLY A 48 -8.66 -16.11 1.60
CA GLY A 48 -9.34 -15.43 2.69
C GLY A 48 -10.83 -15.80 2.77
N GLY A 49 -11.13 -17.05 3.08
CA GLY A 49 -12.46 -17.65 3.24
C GLY A 49 -12.73 -18.02 4.69
N GLY A 50 -11.98 -17.44 5.64
CA GLY A 50 -12.26 -17.55 7.07
C GLY A 50 -13.34 -16.57 7.50
N ARG A 51 -13.99 -16.85 8.63
CA ARG A 51 -15.11 -16.08 9.25
C ARG A 51 -14.82 -14.58 9.51
N ASN A 52 -13.56 -14.15 9.33
CA ASN A 52 -13.08 -12.78 9.54
C ASN A 52 -12.37 -12.18 8.33
N ALA A 53 -12.40 -12.82 7.15
CA ALA A 53 -11.63 -12.35 5.99
C ALA A 53 -12.08 -10.97 5.48
N HIS A 54 -13.37 -10.65 5.61
CA HIS A 54 -13.94 -9.33 5.34
C HIS A 54 -13.47 -8.24 6.32
N LEU A 55 -12.90 -8.63 7.47
CA LEU A 55 -12.36 -7.72 8.48
C LEU A 55 -10.86 -7.46 8.30
N GLN A 56 -10.22 -8.12 7.33
CA GLN A 56 -8.79 -8.03 7.10
C GLN A 56 -8.51 -7.43 5.72
N PHE A 57 -7.67 -6.41 5.67
CA PHE A 57 -7.23 -5.84 4.39
C PHE A 57 -6.31 -6.82 3.66
N SER A 58 -6.26 -6.69 2.32
CA SER A 58 -5.27 -7.42 1.52
C SER A 58 -3.85 -7.00 1.94
N PRO A 59 -2.87 -7.92 2.01
CA PRO A 59 -1.48 -7.57 2.27
C PRO A 59 -0.91 -6.63 1.20
N TYR A 60 -1.54 -6.61 0.01
CA TYR A 60 -1.11 -5.80 -1.12
C TYR A 60 -1.70 -4.40 -1.17
N VAL A 61 -2.79 -4.12 -0.46
CA VAL A 61 -3.43 -2.80 -0.44
C VAL A 61 -3.85 -2.48 1.00
N ARG A 62 -3.15 -1.55 1.63
CA ARG A 62 -3.29 -1.26 3.06
C ARG A 62 -3.46 0.23 3.32
N PRO A 63 -4.31 0.62 4.30
CA PRO A 63 -4.42 2.01 4.69
C PRO A 63 -3.18 2.41 5.49
N THR A 64 -2.72 3.63 5.28
CA THR A 64 -1.59 4.22 6.00
C THR A 64 -1.82 5.73 6.23
N VAL A 65 -0.92 6.35 6.98
CA VAL A 65 -0.88 7.79 7.18
C VAL A 65 0.50 8.27 6.83
N MET A 66 0.60 9.17 5.85
CA MET A 66 1.86 9.82 5.48
C MET A 66 1.74 11.31 5.72
N ASN A 67 2.66 11.84 6.52
CA ASN A 67 2.69 13.27 6.90
C ASN A 67 1.35 13.77 7.48
N GLY A 68 0.65 12.92 8.26
CA GLY A 68 -0.67 13.26 8.82
C GLY A 68 -1.84 13.12 7.86
N VAL A 69 -1.61 12.66 6.62
CA VAL A 69 -2.63 12.49 5.59
C VAL A 69 -2.93 11.02 5.35
N ARG A 70 -4.22 10.67 5.39
CA ARG A 70 -4.72 9.33 5.03
C ARG A 70 -4.31 8.98 3.61
N SER A 71 -3.64 7.85 3.45
CA SER A 71 -3.04 7.39 2.21
C SER A 71 -3.19 5.87 2.10
N VAL A 72 -2.95 5.33 0.93
CA VAL A 72 -2.98 3.87 0.70
C VAL A 72 -1.63 3.44 0.13
N VAL A 73 -1.06 2.37 0.70
CA VAL A 73 0.13 1.72 0.15
C VAL A 73 -0.32 0.53 -0.71
N VAL A 74 0.28 0.41 -1.89
CA VAL A 74 -0.04 -0.60 -2.89
C VAL A 74 1.23 -1.33 -3.30
N ASN A 75 1.19 -2.65 -3.21
CA ASN A 75 2.28 -3.52 -3.61
C ASN A 75 2.12 -3.95 -5.08
N THR A 76 3.14 -3.75 -5.90
CA THR A 76 3.07 -4.11 -7.33
C THR A 76 3.02 -5.62 -7.58
N LYS A 77 3.30 -6.47 -6.58
CA LYS A 77 3.00 -7.91 -6.65
C LYS A 77 1.52 -8.16 -6.97
N LEU A 78 0.61 -7.25 -6.57
CA LEU A 78 -0.81 -7.29 -6.94
C LEU A 78 -0.99 -7.33 -8.45
N LYS A 79 -0.17 -6.61 -9.23
CA LYS A 79 -0.26 -6.60 -10.71
C LYS A 79 -0.02 -7.98 -11.32
N LYS A 80 0.83 -8.80 -10.70
CA LYS A 80 1.14 -10.16 -11.18
C LYS A 80 0.06 -11.17 -10.80
N LEU A 81 -0.59 -10.95 -9.66
CA LEU A 81 -1.64 -11.83 -9.14
C LEU A 81 -2.99 -11.49 -9.78
N GLU A 82 -3.39 -10.22 -9.70
CA GLU A 82 -4.70 -9.72 -10.09
C GLU A 82 -4.55 -8.38 -10.83
N PRO A 83 -4.22 -8.40 -12.14
CA PRO A 83 -3.98 -7.19 -12.92
C PRO A 83 -5.16 -6.22 -12.95
N MET A 84 -6.39 -6.74 -12.95
CA MET A 84 -7.61 -5.92 -12.94
C MET A 84 -7.75 -5.15 -11.63
N ALA A 85 -7.46 -5.80 -10.50
CA ALA A 85 -7.51 -5.20 -9.17
C ALA A 85 -6.43 -4.12 -9.02
N PHE A 86 -5.22 -4.37 -9.55
CA PHE A 86 -4.18 -3.35 -9.63
C PHE A 86 -4.60 -2.15 -10.46
N ASN A 87 -5.15 -2.39 -11.65
CA ASN A 87 -5.59 -1.32 -12.55
C ASN A 87 -6.71 -0.48 -11.92
N PHE A 88 -7.66 -1.11 -11.24
CA PHE A 88 -8.71 -0.43 -10.49
C PHE A 88 -8.16 0.58 -9.48
N VAL A 89 -7.12 0.20 -8.72
CA VAL A 89 -6.51 1.09 -7.72
C VAL A 89 -5.76 2.26 -8.37
N VAL A 90 -5.10 2.01 -9.50
CA VAL A 90 -4.41 3.07 -10.28
C VAL A 90 -5.41 4.03 -10.93
N GLU A 91 -6.49 3.50 -11.52
CA GLU A 91 -7.58 4.30 -12.09
C GLU A 91 -8.30 5.11 -11.02
N PHE A 92 -8.54 4.53 -9.84
CA PHE A 92 -9.10 5.26 -8.70
C PHE A 92 -8.25 6.49 -8.34
N ALA A 93 -6.93 6.35 -8.28
CA ALA A 93 -6.06 7.49 -8.00
C ALA A 93 -6.16 8.56 -9.10
N LYS A 94 -6.17 8.14 -10.37
CA LYS A 94 -6.26 9.04 -11.52
C LYS A 94 -7.59 9.80 -11.58
N ASP A 95 -8.70 9.09 -11.42
CA ASP A 95 -10.06 9.66 -11.50
C ASP A 95 -10.33 10.67 -10.38
N ASN A 96 -9.69 10.49 -9.23
CA ASN A 96 -9.79 11.38 -8.08
C ASN A 96 -8.64 12.42 -8.00
N ASP A 97 -7.81 12.53 -9.04
CA ASP A 97 -6.68 13.46 -9.12
C ASP A 97 -5.69 13.33 -7.94
N LEU A 98 -5.51 12.11 -7.42
CA LEU A 98 -4.66 11.83 -6.26
C LEU A 98 -3.19 11.72 -6.67
N GLN A 99 -2.32 12.27 -5.83
CA GLN A 99 -0.88 12.15 -6.02
C GLN A 99 -0.41 10.72 -5.75
N VAL A 100 0.43 10.19 -6.65
CA VAL A 100 1.04 8.88 -6.51
C VAL A 100 2.55 9.04 -6.36
N ILE A 101 3.12 8.42 -5.33
CA ILE A 101 4.57 8.45 -5.08
C ILE A 101 5.13 7.03 -4.97
N GLU A 102 6.32 6.81 -5.51
CA GLU A 102 7.01 5.52 -5.37
C GLU A 102 7.61 5.39 -3.95
N ALA A 103 7.54 4.18 -3.39
CA ALA A 103 8.16 3.88 -2.11
C ALA A 103 9.65 3.61 -2.32
N CYS A 104 10.51 4.58 -1.98
CA CYS A 104 11.95 4.33 -1.89
C CYS A 104 12.27 3.74 -0.52
N ALA A 105 12.70 2.46 -0.49
CA ALA A 105 13.27 1.88 0.72
C ALA A 105 14.61 2.56 1.02
N LEU A 106 14.67 3.37 2.08
CA LEU A 106 15.95 3.83 2.61
C LEU A 106 16.62 2.63 3.31
N PRO A 107 17.92 2.35 3.05
CA PRO A 107 18.63 1.33 3.82
C PRO A 107 18.58 1.71 5.30
N GLU A 108 18.35 0.72 6.16
CA GLU A 108 18.33 0.91 7.62
C GLU A 108 19.59 1.69 8.02
N ARG A 109 19.43 2.85 8.66
CA ARG A 109 20.56 3.55 9.28
C ARG A 109 21.14 2.61 10.32
N GLU A 110 22.35 2.11 10.09
CA GLU A 110 23.10 1.43 11.14
C GLU A 110 23.11 2.35 12.37
N PRO A 111 22.78 1.83 13.57
CA PRO A 111 22.88 2.62 14.78
C PRO A 111 24.33 3.11 14.92
N PRO A 112 24.55 4.35 15.42
CA PRO A 112 25.90 4.87 15.58
C PRO A 112 26.71 3.89 16.43
N LYS A 113 27.83 3.41 15.88
CA LYS A 113 28.80 2.63 16.65
C LYS A 113 29.31 3.52 17.78
N ALA A 114 29.10 3.07 19.01
CA ALA A 114 29.61 3.70 20.22
C ALA A 114 31.15 3.69 20.24
#